data_AF-A0A918T5G1-F1
#
_entry.id   AF-A0A918T5G1-F1
#
_cell.length_a   1.000
_cell.length_b   1.000
_cell.length_c   1.000
_cell.angle_alpha   90.00
_cell.angle_beta   90.00
_cell.angle_gamma   90.00
#
_symmetry.space_group_name_H-M   'P 1'
#
loop_
_entity.id
_entity.type
_entity.pdbx_description
1 polymer ?
#
loop_
_entity_poly.entity_id
_entity_poly.type
_entity_poly.pdbx_seq_one_letter_code
_entity_poly.pdbx_strand_id
1 'polypeptide(L)'
;MSRFVERFAAELTEAGMQRMASRVFAALLASETASLTSAELSEQLRISPAAVSGAVRYLTQVGMVAREREPGTRRERYVLHNEIWYETFTRRDQVLIRWEKVLRDGADTLGPATAAGARTAETADFFAFLQDEMIAMMDRWRERKAARRTAGAAPGTETGAGAVTGAGPQD
;
A
#
# COMPACT_ATOMS: atom_id res chain seq x y z
N MET A 1 -17.31 15.07 3.13
CA MET A 1 -15.91 14.62 3.15
C MET A 1 -15.41 14.65 4.59
N SER A 2 -14.68 13.64 5.03
CA SER A 2 -14.04 13.65 6.36
C SER A 2 -12.86 14.65 6.39
N ARG A 3 -12.71 15.41 7.48
CA ARG A 3 -11.55 16.31 7.69
C ARG A 3 -10.21 15.58 7.59
N PHE A 4 -10.18 14.29 7.97
CA PHE A 4 -9.00 13.45 7.85
C PHE A 4 -8.58 13.26 6.39
N VAL A 5 -9.55 12.98 5.50
CA VAL A 5 -9.29 12.72 4.07
C VAL A 5 -8.67 13.95 3.41
N GLU A 6 -9.18 15.15 3.70
CA GLU A 6 -8.66 16.38 3.11
C GLU A 6 -7.26 16.72 3.63
N ARG A 7 -7.06 16.64 4.95
CA ARG A 7 -5.75 16.91 5.56
C ARG A 7 -4.70 15.93 5.07
N PHE A 8 -4.99 14.63 5.09
CA PHE A 8 -4.03 13.63 4.65
C PHE A 8 -3.75 13.71 3.15
N ALA A 9 -4.76 14.02 2.33
CA ALA A 9 -4.55 14.27 0.91
C ALA A 9 -3.66 15.51 0.65
N ALA A 10 -3.73 16.53 1.50
CA ALA A 10 -2.85 17.70 1.39
C ALA A 10 -1.38 17.31 1.65
N GLU A 11 -1.10 16.59 2.74
CA GLU A 11 0.24 16.09 3.08
C GLU A 11 0.82 15.22 1.95
N LEU A 12 0.02 14.29 1.40
CA LEU A 12 0.45 13.46 0.27
C LEU A 12 0.74 14.29 -0.99
N THR A 13 0.00 15.37 -1.20
CA THR A 13 0.23 16.28 -2.33
C THR A 13 1.53 17.07 -2.15
N GLU A 14 1.81 17.55 -0.94
CA GLU A 14 3.09 18.20 -0.60
C GLU A 14 4.27 17.23 -0.76
N ALA A 15 4.07 15.95 -0.45
CA ALA A 15 5.04 14.89 -0.69
C ALA A 15 5.20 14.50 -2.19
N GLY A 16 4.53 15.20 -3.11
CA GLY A 16 4.70 15.05 -4.56
C GLY A 16 3.69 14.14 -5.25
N MET A 17 2.69 13.61 -4.54
CA MET A 17 1.61 12.85 -5.17
C MET A 17 0.63 13.79 -5.90
N GLN A 18 0.07 13.31 -7.02
CA GLN A 18 -0.89 14.10 -7.79
C GLN A 18 -2.16 14.37 -6.98
N ARG A 19 -2.58 15.64 -6.88
CA ARG A 19 -3.67 16.11 -5.98
C ARG A 19 -4.93 15.23 -5.95
N MET A 20 -5.43 14.79 -7.11
CA MET A 20 -6.62 13.92 -7.17
C MET A 20 -6.33 12.49 -6.75
N ALA A 21 -5.16 11.96 -7.09
CA ALA A 21 -4.72 10.65 -6.60
C ALA A 21 -4.59 10.65 -5.07
N SER A 22 -4.03 11.71 -4.48
CA SER A 22 -3.95 11.89 -3.02
C SER A 22 -5.32 11.82 -2.35
N ARG A 23 -6.32 12.49 -2.93
CA ARG A 23 -7.71 12.48 -2.41
C ARG A 23 -8.39 11.12 -2.55
N VAL A 24 -8.26 10.47 -3.71
CA VAL A 24 -8.81 9.12 -3.93
C VAL A 24 -8.15 8.10 -2.99
N PHE A 25 -6.83 8.17 -2.84
CA PHE A 25 -6.10 7.33 -1.92
C PHE A 25 -6.54 7.52 -0.47
N ALA A 26 -6.63 8.77 -0.01
CA ALA A 26 -7.06 9.08 1.34
C ALA A 26 -8.51 8.63 1.61
N ALA A 27 -9.41 8.71 0.62
CA ALA A 27 -10.78 8.21 0.73
C ALA A 27 -10.85 6.68 0.80
N LEU A 28 -10.07 5.97 -0.02
CA LEU A 28 -9.95 4.52 0.05
C LEU A 28 -9.40 4.07 1.41
N LEU A 29 -8.33 4.73 1.88
CA LEU A 29 -7.71 4.43 3.18
C LEU A 29 -8.67 4.65 4.36
N ALA A 30 -9.53 5.66 4.27
CA ALA A 30 -10.52 5.98 5.29
C ALA A 30 -11.83 5.17 5.16
N SER A 31 -11.99 4.35 4.11
CA SER A 31 -13.15 3.48 3.93
C SER A 31 -13.05 2.26 4.83
N GLU A 32 -14.17 1.84 5.44
CA GLU A 32 -14.23 0.67 6.33
C GLU A 32 -13.75 -0.62 5.64
N THR A 33 -14.02 -0.76 4.35
CA THR A 33 -13.67 -1.94 3.55
C THR A 33 -12.37 -1.76 2.78
N ALA A 34 -11.73 -0.58 2.84
CA ALA A 34 -10.64 -0.18 1.98
C ALA A 34 -10.94 -0.36 0.46
N SER A 35 -12.22 -0.36 0.11
CA SER A 35 -12.72 -0.70 -1.23
C SER A 35 -13.88 0.20 -1.61
N LEU A 36 -13.76 0.89 -2.75
CA LEU A 36 -14.80 1.80 -3.27
C LEU A 36 -14.94 1.65 -4.78
N THR A 37 -16.14 1.86 -5.29
CA THR A 37 -16.46 1.96 -6.72
C THR A 37 -16.23 3.37 -7.25
N SER A 38 -16.20 3.51 -8.58
CA SER A 38 -16.14 4.85 -9.21
C SER A 38 -17.28 5.77 -8.78
N ALA A 39 -18.48 5.23 -8.56
CA ALA A 39 -19.66 6.01 -8.17
C ALA A 39 -19.50 6.52 -6.74
N GLU A 40 -19.14 5.65 -5.79
CA GLU A 40 -18.90 6.01 -4.40
C GLU A 40 -17.76 7.05 -4.28
N LEU A 41 -16.66 6.87 -5.02
CA LEU A 41 -15.59 7.86 -5.06
C LEU A 41 -16.05 9.20 -5.63
N SER A 42 -16.84 9.20 -6.71
CA SER A 42 -17.36 10.43 -7.32
C SER A 42 -18.28 11.18 -6.35
N GLU A 43 -19.16 10.46 -5.66
CA GLU A 43 -20.10 11.00 -4.68
C GLU A 43 -19.37 11.53 -3.43
N GLN A 44 -18.56 10.69 -2.80
CA GLN A 44 -17.85 11.03 -1.56
C GLN A 44 -16.89 12.20 -1.77
N LEU A 45 -16.19 12.21 -2.91
CA LEU A 45 -15.20 13.24 -3.23
C LEU A 45 -15.80 14.47 -3.91
N ARG A 46 -17.06 14.39 -4.39
CA ARG A 46 -17.73 15.40 -5.23
C ARG A 46 -16.90 15.74 -6.47
N ILE A 47 -16.48 14.71 -7.20
CA ILE A 47 -15.68 14.82 -8.42
C ILE A 47 -16.32 14.06 -9.58
N SER A 48 -15.89 14.36 -10.81
CA SER A 48 -16.41 13.67 -11.99
C SER A 48 -15.86 12.25 -12.13
N PRO A 49 -16.58 11.34 -12.83
CA PRO A 49 -16.07 10.00 -13.16
C PRO A 49 -14.75 10.02 -13.93
N ALA A 50 -14.52 11.06 -14.74
CA ALA A 50 -13.27 11.25 -15.47
C ALA A 50 -12.09 11.54 -14.52
N ALA A 51 -12.30 12.37 -13.49
CA ALA A 51 -11.30 12.66 -12.46
C ALA A 51 -10.96 11.40 -11.64
N VAL A 52 -11.97 10.61 -11.28
CA VAL A 52 -11.75 9.29 -10.64
C VAL A 52 -10.92 8.39 -11.53
N SER A 53 -11.28 8.27 -12.81
CA SER A 53 -10.59 7.39 -13.76
C SER A 53 -9.12 7.75 -13.92
N GLY A 54 -8.80 9.05 -14.00
CA GLY A 54 -7.42 9.53 -14.07
C GLY A 54 -6.62 9.22 -12.80
N ALA A 55 -7.19 9.50 -11.63
CA ALA A 55 -6.57 9.23 -10.33
C ALA A 55 -6.30 7.74 -10.11
N VAL A 56 -7.30 6.88 -10.37
CA VAL A 56 -7.17 5.43 -10.24
C VAL A 56 -6.13 4.90 -11.22
N ARG A 57 -6.09 5.38 -12.47
CA ARG A 57 -5.07 4.96 -13.44
C ARG A 57 -3.66 5.21 -12.90
N TYR A 58 -3.40 6.40 -12.37
CA TYR A 58 -2.12 6.73 -11.76
C TYR A 58 -1.83 5.80 -10.56
N LEU A 59 -2.78 5.64 -9.64
CA LEU A 59 -2.61 4.81 -8.44
C LEU A 59 -2.34 3.33 -8.79
N THR A 60 -3.01 2.78 -9.80
CA THR A 60 -2.72 1.43 -10.31
C THR A 60 -1.35 1.34 -10.96
N GLN A 61 -0.92 2.36 -11.71
CA GLN A 61 0.41 2.39 -12.33
C GLN A 61 1.52 2.37 -11.28
N VAL A 62 1.39 3.18 -10.22
CA VAL A 62 2.35 3.19 -9.11
C VAL A 62 2.15 2.02 -8.13
N GLY A 63 1.19 1.14 -8.39
CA GLY A 63 0.95 -0.08 -7.62
C GLY A 63 0.17 0.09 -6.33
N MET A 64 -0.41 1.27 -6.06
CA MET A 64 -1.10 1.62 -4.81
C MET A 64 -2.56 1.17 -4.72
N VAL A 65 -3.17 0.80 -5.85
CA VAL A 65 -4.58 0.38 -5.93
C VAL A 65 -4.73 -0.73 -6.96
N ALA A 66 -5.39 -1.81 -6.57
CA ALA A 66 -5.85 -2.86 -7.48
C ALA A 66 -7.28 -2.61 -7.96
N ARG A 67 -7.59 -3.17 -9.13
CA ARG A 67 -8.95 -3.22 -9.66
C ARG A 67 -9.47 -4.64 -9.53
N GLU A 68 -10.57 -4.79 -8.83
CA GLU A 68 -11.26 -6.07 -8.68
C GLU A 68 -12.67 -5.99 -9.27
N ARG A 69 -13.17 -7.14 -9.75
CA ARG A 69 -14.58 -7.25 -10.09
C ARG A 69 -15.38 -7.62 -8.85
N GLU A 70 -16.47 -6.91 -8.62
CA GLU A 70 -17.42 -7.28 -7.60
C GLU A 70 -18.10 -8.62 -7.97
N PRO A 71 -18.07 -9.64 -7.09
CA PRO A 71 -18.68 -10.93 -7.37
C PRO A 71 -20.17 -10.78 -7.73
N GLY A 72 -20.55 -11.35 -8.87
CA GLY A 72 -21.93 -11.29 -9.35
C GLY A 72 -22.36 -9.99 -10.05
N THR A 73 -21.48 -8.98 -10.16
CA THR A 73 -21.77 -7.76 -10.93
C THR A 73 -20.70 -7.46 -11.99
N ARG A 74 -20.99 -6.52 -12.89
CA ARG A 74 -20.01 -5.98 -13.86
C ARG A 74 -19.23 -4.78 -13.31
N ARG A 75 -19.44 -4.39 -12.04
CA ARG A 75 -18.86 -3.17 -11.48
C ARG A 75 -17.41 -3.44 -11.03
N GLU A 76 -16.53 -2.48 -11.33
CA GLU A 76 -15.17 -2.46 -10.82
C GLU A 76 -15.16 -1.84 -9.41
N ARG A 77 -14.44 -2.49 -8.50
CA ARG A 77 -14.04 -1.96 -7.19
C ARG A 77 -12.56 -1.65 -7.19
N TYR A 78 -12.21 -0.53 -6.58
CA TYR A 78 -10.84 -0.11 -6.37
C TYR A 78 -10.46 -0.47 -4.94
N VAL A 79 -9.45 -1.32 -4.80
CA VAL A 79 -9.08 -1.91 -3.51
C VAL A 79 -7.69 -1.46 -3.12
N LEU A 80 -7.57 -0.97 -1.90
CA LEU A 80 -6.30 -0.69 -1.25
C LEU A 80 -5.94 -1.94 -0.43
N HIS A 81 -5.20 -2.88 -1.02
CA HIS A 81 -4.74 -4.03 -0.24
C HIS A 81 -3.72 -3.56 0.80
N ASN A 82 -3.84 -4.07 2.02
CA ASN A 82 -2.80 -3.84 3.03
C ASN A 82 -1.45 -4.44 2.59
N GLU A 83 -1.45 -5.44 1.71
CA GLU A 83 -0.28 -6.01 1.06
C GLU A 83 0.24 -5.17 -0.15
N ILE A 84 -0.56 -4.25 -0.70
CA ILE A 84 -0.21 -3.46 -1.89
C ILE A 84 0.86 -2.39 -1.60
N TRP A 85 0.94 -1.90 -0.36
CA TRP A 85 2.05 -1.08 0.08
C TRP A 85 3.38 -1.78 -0.19
N TYR A 86 3.44 -3.10 0.07
CA TYR A 86 4.63 -3.90 -0.15
C TYR A 86 4.99 -3.91 -1.63
N GLU A 87 4.03 -4.20 -2.50
CA GLU A 87 4.25 -4.27 -3.94
C GLU A 87 4.60 -2.89 -4.57
N THR A 88 4.07 -1.79 -4.02
CA THR A 88 4.41 -0.42 -4.42
C THR A 88 5.86 -0.07 -4.10
N PHE A 89 6.34 -0.44 -2.90
CA PHE A 89 7.75 -0.25 -2.52
C PHE A 89 8.66 -1.23 -3.28
N THR A 90 8.21 -2.46 -3.53
CA THR A 90 8.94 -3.44 -4.37
C THR A 90 8.90 -3.07 -5.86
N ARG A 91 8.03 -2.19 -6.35
CA ARG A 91 8.16 -1.61 -7.70
C ARG A 91 9.19 -0.49 -7.78
N ARG A 92 9.40 0.26 -6.70
CA ARG A 92 10.51 1.23 -6.60
C ARG A 92 11.86 0.54 -6.69
N ASP A 93 11.95 -0.71 -6.24
CA ASP A 93 13.07 -1.63 -6.46
C ASP A 93 13.56 -1.65 -7.92
N GLN A 94 12.64 -1.78 -8.89
CA GLN A 94 12.99 -1.86 -10.32
C GLN A 94 13.55 -0.56 -10.88
N VAL A 95 13.18 0.59 -10.30
CA VAL A 95 13.77 1.88 -10.67
C VAL A 95 15.17 2.01 -10.08
N LEU A 96 15.35 1.59 -8.82
CA LEU A 96 16.66 1.59 -8.17
C LEU A 96 17.66 0.67 -8.88
N ILE A 97 17.27 -0.56 -9.23
CA ILE A 97 18.09 -1.49 -10.02
C ILE A 97 18.52 -0.86 -11.35
N ARG A 98 17.58 -0.19 -12.03
CA ARG A 98 17.87 0.45 -13.32
C ARG A 98 18.84 1.62 -13.14
N TRP A 99 18.69 2.41 -12.09
CA TRP A 99 19.58 3.52 -11.78
C TRP A 99 20.97 3.03 -11.39
N GLU A 100 21.06 2.03 -10.51
CA GLU A 100 22.31 1.38 -10.16
C GLU A 100 23.05 0.94 -11.42
N LYS A 101 22.39 0.20 -12.31
CA LYS A 101 22.98 -0.24 -13.58
C LYS A 101 23.50 0.93 -14.42
N VAL A 102 22.68 1.95 -14.64
CA VAL A 102 23.07 3.14 -15.43
C VAL A 102 24.25 3.87 -14.79
N LEU A 103 24.30 3.95 -13.46
CA LEU A 103 25.38 4.59 -12.74
C LEU A 103 26.67 3.76 -12.80
N ARG A 104 26.61 2.43 -12.68
CA ARG A 104 27.78 1.55 -12.86
C ARG A 104 28.36 1.69 -14.28
N ASP A 105 27.51 1.55 -15.30
CA ASP A 105 27.91 1.73 -16.71
C ASP A 105 28.51 3.14 -16.94
N GLY A 106 27.93 4.15 -16.31
CA GLY A 106 28.40 5.53 -16.34
C GLY A 106 29.75 5.72 -15.65
N ALA A 107 30.01 5.05 -14.54
CA ALA A 107 31.27 5.14 -13.81
C ALA A 107 32.43 4.57 -14.64
N ASP A 108 32.20 3.45 -15.32
CA ASP A 108 33.16 2.85 -16.24
C ASP A 108 33.45 3.77 -17.43
N THR A 109 32.40 4.34 -18.02
CA THR A 109 32.50 5.27 -19.16
C THR A 109 33.24 6.55 -18.80
N LEU A 110 33.02 7.09 -17.60
CA LEU A 110 33.67 8.31 -17.10
C LEU A 110 35.12 8.07 -16.65
N GLY A 111 35.57 6.82 -16.63
CA GLY A 111 36.88 6.42 -16.13
C GLY A 111 36.88 6.29 -14.60
N PRO A 112 37.11 5.07 -14.06
CA PRO A 112 37.07 4.81 -12.61
C PRO A 112 38.06 5.63 -11.78
N ALA A 113 39.17 6.05 -12.39
CA ALA A 113 40.19 6.88 -11.73
C ALA A 113 39.85 8.37 -11.70
N THR A 114 38.77 8.81 -12.36
CA THR A 114 38.36 10.22 -12.34
C THR A 114 37.48 10.51 -11.14
N ALA A 115 37.49 11.76 -10.67
CA ALA A 115 36.60 12.19 -9.60
C ALA A 115 35.11 12.05 -9.98
N ALA A 116 34.78 12.13 -11.28
CA ALA A 116 33.42 11.91 -11.76
C ALA A 116 33.06 10.42 -11.71
N GLY A 117 33.93 9.53 -12.19
CA GLY A 117 33.74 8.07 -12.10
C GLY A 117 33.58 7.61 -10.66
N ALA A 118 34.43 8.08 -9.75
CA ALA A 118 34.36 7.75 -8.33
C ALA A 118 33.02 8.18 -7.68
N ARG A 119 32.55 9.41 -7.93
CA ARG A 119 31.23 9.86 -7.41
C ARG A 119 30.07 9.04 -7.98
N THR A 120 30.12 8.71 -9.27
CA THR A 120 29.08 7.91 -9.91
C THR A 120 29.04 6.49 -9.35
N ALA A 121 30.21 5.86 -9.13
CA ALA A 121 30.32 4.54 -8.52
C ALA A 121 29.79 4.54 -7.08
N GLU A 122 30.20 5.51 -6.25
CA GLU A 122 29.70 5.67 -4.88
C GLU A 122 28.16 5.83 -4.85
N THR A 123 27.62 6.60 -5.80
CA THR A 123 26.16 6.77 -5.93
C THR A 123 25.47 5.45 -6.30
N ALA A 124 26.08 4.63 -7.15
CA ALA A 124 25.56 3.30 -7.48
C ALA A 124 25.54 2.39 -6.25
N ASP A 125 26.63 2.39 -5.48
CA ASP A 125 26.74 1.58 -4.26
C ASP A 125 25.73 2.01 -3.19
N PHE A 126 25.50 3.32 -3.05
CA PHE A 126 24.44 3.84 -2.18
C PHE A 126 23.05 3.34 -2.59
N PHE A 127 22.72 3.33 -3.89
CA PHE A 127 21.43 2.84 -4.36
C PHE A 127 21.27 1.33 -4.20
N ALA A 128 22.34 0.55 -4.39
CA ALA A 128 22.35 -0.89 -4.11
C ALA A 128 22.09 -1.16 -2.61
N PHE A 129 22.81 -0.47 -1.72
CA PHE A 129 22.58 -0.57 -0.28
C PHE A 129 21.15 -0.19 0.12
N LEU A 130 20.63 0.91 -0.42
CA LEU A 130 19.27 1.37 -0.13
C LEU A 130 18.22 0.34 -0.57
N GLN A 131 18.45 -0.34 -1.69
CA GLN A 131 17.61 -1.40 -2.18
C GLN A 131 17.55 -2.57 -1.19
N ASP A 132 18.71 -3.08 -0.79
CA ASP A 132 18.82 -4.21 0.13
C ASP A 132 18.17 -3.90 1.49
N GLU A 133 18.44 -2.72 2.06
CA GLU A 133 17.84 -2.31 3.33
C GLU A 133 16.33 -2.11 3.23
N MET A 134 15.82 -1.60 2.11
CA MET A 134 14.39 -1.47 1.90
C MET A 134 13.72 -2.85 1.88
N ILE A 135 14.29 -3.83 1.17
CA ILE A 135 13.78 -5.22 1.15
C ILE A 135 13.79 -5.80 2.57
N ALA A 136 14.92 -5.74 3.26
CA ALA A 136 15.06 -6.28 4.61
C ALA A 136 14.11 -5.62 5.62
N MET A 137 13.93 -4.30 5.53
CA MET A 137 12.98 -3.56 6.37
C MET A 137 11.53 -4.02 6.13
N MET A 138 11.15 -4.25 4.88
CA MET A 138 9.81 -4.74 4.53
C MET A 138 9.58 -6.16 5.03
N ASP A 139 10.59 -7.02 4.97
CA ASP A 139 10.54 -8.39 5.49
C ASP A 139 10.30 -8.39 7.01
N ARG A 140 11.07 -7.59 7.75
CA ARG A 140 10.87 -7.40 9.21
C ARG A 140 9.48 -6.87 9.54
N TRP A 141 8.92 -5.98 8.71
CA TRP A 141 7.55 -5.50 8.90
C TRP A 141 6.50 -6.60 8.68
N ARG A 142 6.69 -7.48 7.69
CA ARG A 142 5.80 -8.64 7.46
C ARG A 142 5.78 -9.57 8.66
N GLU A 143 6.95 -9.91 9.19
CA GLU A 143 7.09 -10.75 10.38
C GLU A 143 6.38 -10.14 11.58
N ARG A 144 6.55 -8.83 11.81
CA ARG A 144 5.87 -8.11 12.89
C ARG A 144 4.35 -8.12 12.74
N LYS A 145 3.82 -7.98 11.51
CA LYS A 145 2.38 -8.06 11.22
C LYS A 145 1.84 -9.47 11.48
N ALA A 146 2.58 -10.50 11.06
CA ALA A 146 2.22 -11.90 11.30
C ALA A 146 2.18 -12.22 12.80
N ALA A 147 3.22 -11.84 13.55
CA ALA A 147 3.29 -12.04 15.00
C ALA A 147 2.12 -11.37 15.74
N ARG A 148 1.73 -10.15 15.33
CA ARG A 148 0.56 -9.44 15.89
C ARG A 148 -0.76 -10.14 15.60
N ARG A 149 -0.94 -10.70 14.39
CA ARG A 149 -2.14 -11.48 14.06
C ARG A 149 -2.24 -12.73 14.93
N THR A 150 -1.13 -13.44 15.15
CA THR A 150 -1.10 -14.63 16.01
C THR A 150 -1.35 -14.29 17.48
N ALA A 151 -0.79 -13.19 17.99
CA ALA A 151 -0.99 -12.74 19.37
C ALA A 151 -2.41 -12.20 19.65
N GLY A 152 -3.05 -11.57 18.65
CA GLY A 152 -4.44 -11.11 18.75
C GLY A 152 -5.50 -12.21 18.55
N ALA A 153 -5.09 -13.40 18.10
CA ALA A 153 -5.95 -14.56 17.90
C ALA A 153 -5.95 -15.54 19.08
N ALA A 154 -5.36 -15.18 20.24
CA ALA A 154 -5.42 -16.00 21.45
C ALA A 154 -6.88 -16.11 21.96
N PRO A 155 -7.36 -17.31 22.35
CA PRO A 155 -8.78 -17.61 22.49
C PRO A 155 -9.38 -17.03 23.77
N GLY A 156 -10.32 -16.10 23.62
CA GLY A 156 -11.36 -15.87 24.60
C GLY A 156 -12.60 -16.68 24.23
N THR A 157 -12.82 -17.82 24.90
CA THR A 157 -14.14 -18.34 25.35
C THR A 157 -14.01 -19.81 25.80
N GLU A 158 -13.83 -20.02 27.10
CA GLU A 158 -14.54 -21.10 27.79
C GLU A 158 -15.54 -20.44 28.75
N THR A 159 -16.67 -20.04 28.18
CA THR A 159 -17.91 -19.83 28.95
C THR A 159 -18.51 -21.21 29.20
N GLY A 160 -18.07 -21.86 30.27
CA GLY A 160 -18.67 -23.07 30.81
C GLY A 160 -19.61 -22.75 31.97
N ALA A 161 -20.72 -22.05 31.70
CA ALA A 161 -21.82 -21.92 32.66
C ALA A 161 -23.16 -22.07 31.92
N GLY A 162 -23.80 -23.23 32.11
CA GLY A 162 -25.09 -23.53 31.50
C GLY A 162 -25.57 -24.97 31.71
N ALA A 163 -25.61 -25.44 32.97
CA ALA A 163 -26.34 -26.66 33.31
C ALA A 163 -27.30 -26.37 34.46
N VAL A 164 -28.47 -25.80 34.16
CA VAL A 164 -29.70 -25.93 34.96
C VAL A 164 -30.91 -25.91 34.04
N THR A 165 -31.59 -27.06 33.93
CA THR A 165 -33.06 -27.30 33.90
C THR A 165 -33.22 -28.76 33.48
N GLY A 166 -33.81 -29.69 34.24
CA GLY A 166 -34.99 -29.59 35.09
C GLY A 166 -36.06 -30.50 34.46
N ALA A 167 -36.11 -31.77 34.87
CA ALA A 167 -37.22 -32.68 34.57
C ALA A 167 -37.63 -33.36 35.89
N GLY A 168 -38.86 -33.09 36.31
CA GLY A 168 -39.47 -33.57 37.55
C GLY A 168 -39.81 -35.07 37.54
N PRO A 169 -40.38 -35.57 38.65
CA PRO A 169 -40.60 -37.00 38.86
C PRO A 169 -41.85 -37.48 38.12
N GLN A 170 -41.80 -38.72 37.64
CA GLN A 170 -42.98 -39.54 37.34
C GLN A 170 -42.74 -40.95 37.89
N ASP A 171 -43.68 -41.32 38.77
CA ASP A 171 -44.00 -42.61 39.42
C ASP A 171 -43.03 -43.24 40.43
#